data_AF-A0A942T163-F1
#
_entry.id   AF-A0A942T163-F1
#
_cell.length_a   1.000
_cell.length_b   1.000
_cell.length_c   1.000
_cell.angle_alpha   90.00
_cell.angle_beta   90.00
_cell.angle_gamma   90.00
#
_symmetry.space_group_name_H-M   'P 1'
#
loop_
_entity.id
_entity.type
_entity.pdbx_description
1 polymer ?
#
loop_
_entity_poly.entity_id
_entity_poly.type
_entity_poly.pdbx_seq_one_letter_code
_entity_poly.pdbx_strand_id
1 'polypeptide(L)'
;MKKWFSLFIFGIILLVSQPANAQYYEVQKELRVYKDQSFNSPVVGTIQPGEVWVERTFPSGWMLLSYERWIAPDGAKVDINRPFEAFDTPSLDSQKFTFSPQTVIAHDGGVNGILFIDTWAGPKWTGVNGMPNKMNDSFAAYDYSGSTTPVAWFGPQTVYVLQTTDTAWSLISTYLGPKWIIRYPHIKTINRYFCAYVNPNYSNSCNTFDPQSVRVLKDNGNGWIQIYTYAGNEWVAPHGSYLNIPTKFTAFDSPQGMSIGSFDPQTVFVKEESINPFGWLKIQTTLGDKWIRVPK
;
A
#
# COMPACT_ATOMS: atom_id res chain seq x y z
N MET A 1 -51.92 -28.58 70.26
CA MET A 1 -50.78 -28.83 69.35
C MET A 1 -51.31 -29.18 67.97
N LYS A 2 -51.16 -28.28 66.99
CA LYS A 2 -50.69 -28.52 65.61
C LYS A 2 -50.88 -27.23 64.81
N LYS A 3 -49.75 -26.61 64.48
CA LYS A 3 -49.63 -25.34 63.77
C LYS A 3 -49.93 -25.55 62.29
N TRP A 4 -50.66 -24.63 61.69
CA TRP A 4 -50.70 -24.44 60.25
C TRP A 4 -49.40 -23.75 59.82
N PHE A 5 -48.73 -24.29 58.81
CA PHE A 5 -47.72 -23.57 58.04
C PHE A 5 -48.13 -23.62 56.58
N SER A 6 -48.52 -22.46 56.07
CA SER A 6 -48.68 -22.20 54.64
C SER A 6 -47.28 -22.03 54.05
N LEU A 7 -46.93 -22.87 53.07
CA LEU A 7 -45.66 -22.79 52.36
C LEU A 7 -45.89 -21.93 51.11
N PHE A 8 -45.48 -20.66 51.15
CA PHE A 8 -45.36 -19.83 49.95
C PHE A 8 -44.11 -20.25 49.20
N ILE A 9 -44.27 -20.89 48.04
CA ILE A 9 -43.18 -21.10 47.08
C ILE A 9 -43.04 -19.81 46.29
N PHE A 10 -42.01 -19.02 46.61
CA PHE A 10 -41.56 -17.93 45.73
C PHE A 10 -40.90 -18.57 44.51
N GLY A 11 -41.63 -18.64 43.40
CA GLY A 11 -41.04 -18.90 42.09
C GLY A 11 -40.16 -17.71 41.72
N ILE A 12 -38.84 -17.88 41.80
CA ILE A 12 -37.89 -16.96 41.18
C ILE A 12 -38.03 -17.15 39.67
N ILE A 13 -38.82 -16.28 39.03
CA ILE A 13 -38.77 -16.12 37.58
C ILE A 13 -37.43 -15.43 37.30
N LEU A 14 -36.43 -16.23 36.92
CA LEU A 14 -35.25 -15.72 36.23
C LEU A 14 -35.73 -15.14 34.90
N LEU A 15 -36.01 -13.84 34.89
CA LEU A 15 -36.10 -13.06 33.66
C LEU A 15 -34.69 -13.06 33.04
N VAL A 16 -34.43 -14.04 32.18
CA VAL A 16 -33.38 -13.91 31.18
C VAL A 16 -33.87 -12.79 30.26
N SER A 17 -33.31 -11.59 30.43
CA SER A 17 -33.54 -10.49 29.49
C SER A 17 -33.04 -10.94 28.13
N GLN A 18 -33.94 -11.31 27.23
CA GLN A 18 -33.59 -11.47 25.83
C GLN A 18 -33.04 -10.13 25.32
N PRO A 19 -31.83 -10.09 24.73
CA PRO A 19 -31.36 -8.87 24.11
C PRO A 19 -32.34 -8.50 23.00
N ALA A 20 -32.85 -7.27 23.06
CA ALA A 20 -33.76 -6.75 22.04
C ALA A 20 -33.06 -6.84 20.67
N ASN A 21 -33.62 -7.66 19.77
CA ASN A 21 -33.21 -7.89 18.37
C ASN A 21 -32.15 -8.96 18.06
N ALA A 22 -32.21 -10.14 18.71
CA ALA A 22 -31.54 -11.31 18.15
C ALA A 22 -32.37 -11.89 16.98
N GLN A 23 -31.80 -11.98 15.76
CA GLN A 23 -32.49 -12.44 14.55
C GLN A 23 -31.53 -13.09 13.54
N TYR A 24 -32.06 -13.89 12.62
CA TYR A 24 -31.30 -14.36 11.46
C TYR A 24 -31.11 -13.23 10.45
N TYR A 25 -29.90 -13.13 9.91
CA TYR A 25 -29.55 -12.22 8.82
C TYR A 25 -28.99 -13.03 7.66
N GLU A 26 -29.53 -12.81 6.45
CA GLU A 26 -29.07 -13.49 5.25
C GLU A 26 -27.85 -12.79 4.66
N VAL A 27 -26.70 -13.45 4.74
CA VAL A 27 -25.43 -12.97 4.19
C VAL A 27 -25.35 -13.32 2.70
N GLN A 28 -25.20 -12.31 1.84
CA GLN A 28 -25.21 -12.50 0.37
C GLN A 28 -23.83 -12.79 -0.24
N LYS A 29 -22.76 -12.56 0.51
CA LYS A 29 -21.36 -12.65 0.05
C LYS A 29 -20.47 -13.16 1.17
N GLU A 30 -19.27 -13.64 0.86
CA GLU A 30 -18.32 -13.96 1.92
C GLU A 30 -17.98 -12.71 2.74
N LEU A 31 -18.05 -12.81 4.07
CA LEU A 31 -17.76 -11.74 5.01
C LEU A 31 -16.60 -12.10 5.91
N ARG A 32 -15.75 -11.10 6.20
CA ARG A 32 -14.75 -11.19 7.27
C ARG A 32 -15.42 -11.00 8.63
N VAL A 33 -14.95 -11.76 9.60
CA VAL A 33 -15.36 -11.68 11.00
C VAL A 33 -14.25 -11.06 11.82
N TYR A 34 -14.55 -9.98 12.51
CA TYR A 34 -13.61 -9.18 13.30
C TYR A 34 -13.73 -9.50 14.79
N LYS A 35 -12.62 -9.40 15.53
CA LYS A 35 -12.60 -9.61 16.99
C LYS A 35 -13.26 -8.45 17.75
N ASP A 36 -13.17 -7.24 17.22
CA ASP A 36 -13.73 -6.02 17.80
C ASP A 36 -14.54 -5.29 16.73
N GLN A 37 -15.35 -4.31 17.16
CA GLN A 37 -16.14 -3.44 16.29
C GLN A 37 -15.27 -2.44 15.50
N SER A 38 -14.34 -2.94 14.69
CA SER A 38 -13.40 -2.14 13.92
C SER A 38 -12.81 -2.93 12.76
N PHE A 39 -12.71 -2.28 11.60
CA PHE A 39 -11.99 -2.80 10.44
C PHE A 39 -10.48 -2.97 10.67
N ASN A 40 -9.93 -2.38 11.74
CA ASN A 40 -8.53 -2.54 12.12
C ASN A 40 -8.33 -3.69 13.13
N SER A 41 -9.41 -4.32 13.57
CA SER A 41 -9.35 -5.46 14.47
C SER A 41 -8.89 -6.73 13.72
N PRO A 42 -8.20 -7.67 14.37
CA PRO A 42 -7.86 -8.94 13.76
C PRO A 42 -9.08 -9.67 13.19
N VAL A 43 -8.93 -10.20 11.98
CA VAL A 43 -9.91 -11.10 11.37
C VAL A 43 -9.77 -12.47 12.03
N VAL A 44 -10.84 -12.96 12.65
CA VAL A 44 -10.90 -14.24 13.39
C VAL A 44 -11.57 -15.36 12.60
N GLY A 45 -12.07 -15.07 11.41
CA GLY A 45 -12.67 -16.04 10.52
C GLY A 45 -13.38 -15.39 9.34
N THR A 46 -14.02 -16.22 8.52
CA THR A 46 -14.93 -15.78 7.47
C THR A 46 -16.26 -16.50 7.57
N ILE A 47 -17.29 -15.86 7.03
CA ILE A 47 -18.66 -16.38 6.94
C ILE A 47 -18.98 -16.46 5.45
N GLN A 48 -19.38 -17.65 5.01
CA GLN A 48 -19.86 -17.86 3.64
C GLN A 48 -21.32 -17.37 3.50
N PRO A 49 -21.80 -17.13 2.27
CA PRO A 49 -23.19 -16.76 2.05
C PRO A 49 -24.19 -17.72 2.72
N GLY A 50 -25.26 -17.16 3.29
CA GLY A 50 -26.32 -17.88 4.01
C GLY A 50 -26.74 -17.18 5.31
N GLU A 51 -27.61 -17.84 6.08
CA GLU A 51 -28.17 -17.27 7.31
C GLU A 51 -27.16 -17.29 8.47
N VAL A 52 -27.04 -16.16 9.16
CA VAL A 52 -26.26 -16.04 10.40
C VAL A 52 -27.09 -15.48 11.54
N TRP A 53 -26.83 -15.98 12.74
CA TRP A 53 -27.47 -15.49 13.94
C TRP A 53 -26.80 -14.20 14.44
N VAL A 54 -27.54 -13.10 14.40
CA VAL A 54 -27.09 -11.79 14.88
C VAL A 54 -27.69 -11.53 16.25
N GLU A 55 -26.85 -11.21 17.24
CA GLU A 55 -27.28 -10.89 18.61
C GLU A 55 -27.68 -9.42 18.75
N ARG A 56 -27.02 -8.52 18.01
CA ARG A 56 -27.29 -7.09 18.03
C ARG A 56 -26.84 -6.39 16.75
N THR A 57 -27.63 -5.44 16.27
CA THR A 57 -27.28 -4.54 15.17
C THR A 57 -27.00 -3.13 15.68
N PHE A 58 -26.05 -2.42 15.10
CA PHE A 58 -25.67 -1.06 15.49
C PHE A 58 -25.97 -0.05 14.38
N PRO A 59 -26.37 1.20 14.71
CA PRO A 59 -26.62 2.25 13.71
C PRO A 59 -25.40 2.63 12.85
N SER A 60 -24.21 2.21 13.28
CA SER A 60 -22.96 2.31 12.55
C SER A 60 -22.86 1.29 11.40
N GLY A 61 -23.76 0.32 11.27
CA GLY A 61 -23.69 -0.76 10.27
C GLY A 61 -22.99 -2.04 10.75
N TRP A 62 -22.41 -2.01 11.95
CA TRP A 62 -21.84 -3.20 12.58
C TRP A 62 -22.93 -4.11 13.14
N MET A 63 -22.67 -5.41 13.12
CA MET A 63 -23.50 -6.44 13.75
C MET A 63 -22.63 -7.31 14.65
N LEU A 64 -23.14 -7.61 15.84
CA LEU A 64 -22.54 -8.49 16.82
C LEU A 64 -23.14 -9.89 16.68
N LEU A 65 -22.27 -10.87 16.54
CA LEU A 65 -22.56 -12.31 16.57
C LEU A 65 -22.10 -12.88 17.92
N SER A 66 -22.44 -14.14 18.16
CA SER A 66 -22.00 -14.87 19.35
C SER A 66 -20.47 -14.92 19.48
N TYR A 67 -20.00 -15.02 20.72
CA TYR A 67 -18.58 -15.02 21.10
C TYR A 67 -17.87 -13.70 20.77
N GLU A 68 -18.57 -12.57 20.89
CA GLU A 68 -18.01 -11.21 20.68
C GLU A 68 -17.40 -11.02 19.29
N ARG A 69 -18.07 -11.56 18.27
CA ARG A 69 -17.60 -11.52 16.88
C ARG A 69 -18.37 -10.47 16.09
N TRP A 70 -17.68 -9.72 15.25
CA TRP A 70 -18.26 -8.56 14.57
C TRP A 70 -18.23 -8.70 13.06
N ILE A 71 -19.32 -8.31 12.40
CA ILE A 71 -19.42 -8.22 10.94
C ILE A 71 -20.02 -6.89 10.51
N ALA A 72 -19.72 -6.46 9.29
CA ALA A 72 -20.28 -5.26 8.66
C ALA A 72 -20.72 -5.61 7.23
N PRO A 73 -21.87 -6.30 7.06
CA PRO A 73 -22.26 -6.90 5.78
C PRO A 73 -22.42 -5.87 4.65
N ASP A 74 -23.02 -4.72 4.98
CA ASP A 74 -23.28 -3.59 4.09
C ASP A 74 -22.27 -2.45 4.30
N GLY A 75 -21.16 -2.76 4.97
CA GLY A 75 -20.19 -1.78 5.45
C GLY A 75 -20.60 -1.10 6.75
N ALA A 76 -19.70 -0.31 7.32
CA ALA A 76 -19.91 0.44 8.54
C ALA A 76 -19.44 1.90 8.42
N LYS A 77 -20.16 2.79 9.10
CA LYS A 77 -19.84 4.21 9.24
C LYS A 77 -18.53 4.38 9.97
N VAL A 78 -17.63 5.14 9.37
CA VAL A 78 -16.34 5.54 9.94
C VAL A 78 -16.21 7.04 9.84
N ASP A 79 -15.98 7.70 10.98
CA ASP A 79 -15.80 9.15 11.02
C ASP A 79 -14.34 9.51 10.74
N ILE A 80 -14.13 10.38 9.74
CA ILE A 80 -12.82 10.93 9.42
C ILE A 80 -12.86 12.44 9.68
N ASN A 81 -12.40 12.84 10.87
CA ASN A 81 -12.53 14.20 11.40
C ASN A 81 -11.44 15.19 10.93
N ARG A 82 -10.89 14.97 9.73
CA ARG A 82 -9.89 15.84 9.09
C ARG A 82 -10.02 15.72 7.57
N PRO A 83 -9.50 16.68 6.79
CA PRO A 83 -9.29 16.45 5.37
C PRO A 83 -8.45 15.20 5.16
N PHE A 84 -8.80 14.39 4.16
CA PHE A 84 -8.11 13.14 3.89
C PHE A 84 -8.01 12.86 2.39
N GLU A 85 -6.99 12.08 2.03
CA GLU A 85 -6.82 11.56 0.68
C GLU A 85 -7.37 10.13 0.57
N ALA A 86 -7.98 9.81 -0.57
CA ALA A 86 -8.33 8.46 -0.95
C ALA A 86 -7.83 8.13 -2.37
N PHE A 87 -7.63 6.85 -2.63
CA PHE A 87 -6.82 6.34 -3.74
C PHE A 87 -7.60 5.27 -4.53
N ASP A 88 -7.43 5.19 -5.85
CA ASP A 88 -8.12 4.17 -6.66
C ASP A 88 -7.70 2.73 -6.32
N THR A 89 -6.46 2.53 -5.90
CA THR A 89 -5.92 1.26 -5.40
C THR A 89 -5.37 1.47 -3.97
N PRO A 90 -5.10 0.42 -3.17
CA PRO A 90 -4.52 0.56 -1.83
C PRO A 90 -3.02 0.92 -1.89
N SER A 91 -2.70 1.95 -2.68
CA SER A 91 -1.36 2.44 -2.94
C SER A 91 -1.35 3.95 -2.94
N LEU A 92 -0.34 4.47 -2.25
CA LEU A 92 -0.01 5.87 -2.16
C LEU A 92 0.46 6.51 -3.48
N ASP A 93 0.73 5.68 -4.49
CA ASP A 93 1.12 6.04 -5.87
C ASP A 93 -0.03 5.98 -6.88
N SER A 94 -1.21 5.56 -6.41
CA SER A 94 -2.42 5.54 -7.21
C SER A 94 -2.95 6.95 -7.46
N GLN A 95 -3.84 7.09 -8.43
CA GLN A 95 -4.63 8.32 -8.57
C GLN A 95 -5.33 8.64 -7.24
N LYS A 96 -5.17 9.90 -6.81
CA LYS A 96 -5.59 10.43 -5.50
C LYS A 96 -6.75 11.41 -5.63
N PHE A 97 -7.59 11.47 -4.61
CA PHE A 97 -8.71 12.38 -4.47
C PHE A 97 -8.73 12.94 -3.05
N THR A 98 -9.04 14.23 -2.90
CA THR A 98 -9.08 14.90 -1.60
C THR A 98 -10.52 15.13 -1.17
N PHE A 99 -10.79 14.84 0.10
CA PHE A 99 -12.11 14.98 0.71
C PHE A 99 -12.04 15.86 1.96
N SER A 100 -13.12 16.59 2.22
CA SER A 100 -13.34 17.27 3.49
C SER A 100 -13.61 16.26 4.61
N PRO A 101 -13.48 16.65 5.89
CA PRO A 101 -13.92 15.81 7.02
C PRO A 101 -15.37 15.34 6.80
N GLN A 102 -15.62 14.04 6.94
CA GLN A 102 -16.95 13.45 6.80
C GLN A 102 -16.99 12.03 7.36
N THR A 103 -18.21 11.55 7.62
CA THR A 103 -18.49 10.13 7.84
C THR A 103 -18.54 9.42 6.48
N VAL A 104 -17.79 8.33 6.34
CA VAL A 104 -17.79 7.47 5.15
C VAL A 104 -18.35 6.10 5.49
N ILE A 105 -18.82 5.35 4.49
CA ILE A 105 -19.13 3.92 4.64
C ILE A 105 -17.91 3.13 4.22
N ALA A 106 -17.32 2.37 5.15
CA ALA A 106 -16.22 1.46 4.90
C ALA A 106 -16.76 0.03 4.75
N HIS A 107 -16.37 -0.67 3.69
CA HIS A 107 -16.82 -2.03 3.39
C HIS A 107 -15.81 -3.10 3.75
N ASP A 108 -14.53 -2.73 3.83
CA ASP A 108 -13.46 -3.64 4.20
C ASP A 108 -12.31 -2.90 4.91
N GLY A 109 -11.59 -3.65 5.73
CA GLY A 109 -10.35 -3.26 6.38
C GLY A 109 -9.19 -4.08 5.83
N GLY A 110 -8.19 -3.41 5.28
CA GLY A 110 -6.89 -3.99 5.01
C GLY A 110 -6.01 -4.01 6.26
N VAL A 111 -4.89 -4.75 6.18
CA VAL A 111 -3.83 -4.67 7.19
C VAL A 111 -3.37 -3.22 7.40
N ASN A 112 -3.01 -2.89 8.63
CA ASN A 112 -2.47 -1.59 9.02
C ASN A 112 -3.42 -0.39 8.79
N GLY A 113 -4.73 -0.57 8.93
CA GLY A 113 -5.64 0.58 9.03
C GLY A 113 -6.14 1.16 7.71
N ILE A 114 -5.93 0.44 6.61
CA ILE A 114 -6.46 0.81 5.29
C ILE A 114 -7.94 0.43 5.25
N LEU A 115 -8.80 1.32 4.75
CA LEU A 115 -10.22 1.10 4.54
C LEU A 115 -10.57 1.21 3.07
N PHE A 116 -11.45 0.33 2.61
CA PHE A 116 -12.14 0.48 1.33
C PHE A 116 -13.48 1.18 1.58
N ILE A 117 -13.68 2.35 0.99
CA ILE A 117 -14.77 3.27 1.32
C ILE A 117 -15.57 3.68 0.09
N ASP A 118 -16.86 3.97 0.29
CA ASP A 118 -17.68 4.63 -0.72
C ASP A 118 -17.42 6.14 -0.76
N THR A 119 -17.28 6.67 -1.96
CA THR A 119 -17.14 8.12 -2.18
C THR A 119 -17.94 8.57 -3.40
N TRP A 120 -18.14 9.88 -3.58
CA TRP A 120 -18.78 10.43 -4.77
C TRP A 120 -17.98 10.13 -6.07
N ALA A 121 -16.68 9.87 -5.96
CA ALA A 121 -15.81 9.48 -7.07
C ALA A 121 -15.77 7.96 -7.30
N GLY A 122 -16.75 7.23 -6.74
CA GLY A 122 -16.79 5.78 -6.66
C GLY A 122 -16.00 5.22 -5.48
N PRO A 123 -15.88 3.89 -5.36
CA PRO A 123 -15.13 3.27 -4.28
C PRO A 123 -13.64 3.65 -4.30
N LYS A 124 -13.04 3.85 -3.12
CA LYS A 124 -11.65 4.27 -2.94
C LYS A 124 -11.02 3.61 -1.72
N TRP A 125 -9.70 3.63 -1.66
CA TRP A 125 -8.92 3.19 -0.50
C TRP A 125 -8.41 4.40 0.28
N THR A 126 -8.49 4.38 1.61
CA THR A 126 -7.93 5.43 2.49
C THR A 126 -7.46 4.82 3.82
N GLY A 127 -7.02 5.63 4.78
CA GLY A 127 -6.78 5.18 6.15
C GLY A 127 -7.26 6.20 7.17
N VAL A 128 -7.91 5.72 8.24
CA VAL A 128 -8.44 6.60 9.30
C VAL A 128 -7.34 7.45 9.91
N ASN A 129 -6.13 6.91 10.05
CA ASN A 129 -4.96 7.64 10.57
C ASN A 129 -3.96 8.02 9.47
N GLY A 130 -4.35 7.88 8.20
CA GLY A 130 -3.48 8.00 7.04
C GLY A 130 -3.18 6.64 6.39
N MET A 131 -2.73 6.68 5.14
CA MET A 131 -2.29 5.49 4.42
C MET A 131 -0.93 5.01 4.94
N PRO A 132 -0.76 3.73 5.27
CA PRO A 132 0.52 3.22 5.78
C PRO A 132 1.59 3.27 4.69
N ASN A 133 2.79 3.69 5.07
CA ASN A 133 3.99 3.69 4.23
C ASN A 133 5.16 3.11 5.02
N LYS A 134 5.82 2.09 4.49
CA LYS A 134 6.97 1.47 5.15
C LYS A 134 8.24 2.26 4.83
N MET A 135 8.84 2.88 5.84
CA MET A 135 10.17 3.49 5.76
C MET A 135 11.21 2.45 6.14
N ASN A 136 12.03 2.01 5.18
CA ASN A 136 13.07 1.01 5.42
C ASN A 136 14.37 1.60 5.98
N ASP A 137 14.56 2.91 5.84
CA ASP A 137 15.73 3.66 6.29
C ASP A 137 15.32 4.72 7.31
N SER A 138 16.27 5.23 8.09
CA SER A 138 16.05 6.41 8.93
C SER A 138 15.69 7.62 8.07
N PHE A 139 14.78 8.45 8.54
CA PHE A 139 14.27 9.60 7.79
C PHE A 139 14.16 10.85 8.66
N ALA A 140 14.30 12.00 7.99
CA ALA A 140 14.15 13.31 8.58
C ALA A 140 12.67 13.74 8.52
N ALA A 141 12.25 14.51 9.52
CA ALA A 141 10.95 15.15 9.56
C ALA A 141 11.08 16.66 9.72
N TYR A 142 10.10 17.38 9.17
CA TYR A 142 10.13 18.81 8.96
C TYR A 142 8.77 19.43 9.33
N ASP A 143 8.76 20.70 9.73
CA ASP A 143 7.51 21.40 10.08
C ASP A 143 6.68 21.82 8.86
N TYR A 144 7.31 22.00 7.69
CA TYR A 144 6.63 22.35 6.44
C TYR A 144 7.33 21.72 5.23
N SER A 145 6.59 21.54 4.14
CA SER A 145 7.15 21.03 2.88
C SER A 145 8.11 22.05 2.26
N GLY A 146 9.28 21.59 1.83
CA GLY A 146 10.34 22.43 1.28
C GLY A 146 11.34 22.97 2.31
N SER A 147 11.16 22.69 3.61
CA SER A 147 12.17 22.99 4.62
C SER A 147 13.47 22.24 4.34
N THR A 148 14.61 22.89 4.57
CA THR A 148 15.96 22.30 4.46
C THR A 148 16.50 21.83 5.80
N THR A 149 15.86 22.20 6.91
CA THR A 149 16.29 21.90 8.29
C THR A 149 15.34 20.91 8.96
N PRO A 150 15.80 19.69 9.30
CA PRO A 150 15.00 18.72 10.05
C PRO A 150 14.71 19.21 11.47
N VAL A 151 13.52 18.90 11.97
CA VAL A 151 13.13 19.11 13.38
C VAL A 151 13.17 17.83 14.19
N ALA A 152 13.17 16.67 13.52
CA ALA A 152 13.30 15.36 14.15
C ALA A 152 13.88 14.33 13.17
N TRP A 153 14.43 13.25 13.74
CA TRP A 153 14.89 12.07 13.02
C TRP A 153 14.20 10.83 13.57
N PHE A 154 13.77 9.97 12.67
CA PHE A 154 13.07 8.74 12.97
C PHE A 154 13.84 7.56 12.40
N GLY A 155 13.91 6.46 13.14
CA GLY A 155 14.41 5.19 12.61
C GLY A 155 13.41 4.52 11.65
N PRO A 156 13.83 3.44 10.95
CA PRO A 156 12.96 2.66 10.07
C PRO A 156 11.68 2.21 10.77
N GLN A 157 10.52 2.52 10.17
CA GLN A 157 9.20 2.15 10.71
C GLN A 157 8.11 2.32 9.65
N THR A 158 6.93 1.76 9.90
CA THR A 158 5.73 2.14 9.13
C THR A 158 5.20 3.46 9.66
N VAL A 159 5.06 4.45 8.79
CA VAL A 159 4.43 5.74 9.06
C VAL A 159 3.05 5.80 8.43
N TYR A 160 2.18 6.68 8.92
CA TYR A 160 0.85 6.87 8.35
C TYR A 160 0.76 8.22 7.65
N VAL A 161 0.63 8.18 6.33
CA VAL A 161 0.60 9.36 5.46
C VAL A 161 -0.81 9.94 5.41
N LEU A 162 -0.92 11.16 5.91
CA LEU A 162 -2.16 11.95 5.96
C LEU A 162 -2.41 12.68 4.64
N GLN A 163 -1.35 13.13 3.97
CA GLN A 163 -1.40 13.93 2.77
C GLN A 163 -0.14 13.76 1.92
N THR A 164 -0.27 13.87 0.59
CA THR A 164 0.80 13.88 -0.41
C THR A 164 0.98 15.27 -1.02
N THR A 165 2.17 15.56 -1.54
CA THR A 165 2.36 16.61 -2.56
C THR A 165 2.95 16.01 -3.82
N ASP A 166 2.88 16.77 -4.91
CA ASP A 166 3.47 16.40 -6.20
C ASP A 166 5.01 16.55 -6.19
N THR A 167 5.55 17.17 -5.13
CA THR A 167 6.98 17.38 -4.91
C THR A 167 7.56 16.35 -3.93
N ALA A 168 7.06 15.11 -3.94
CA ALA A 168 7.51 13.98 -3.09
C ALA A 168 7.36 14.17 -1.56
N TRP A 169 6.81 15.29 -1.11
CA TRP A 169 6.55 15.50 0.32
C TRP A 169 5.30 14.76 0.75
N SER A 170 5.30 14.30 1.99
CA SER A 170 4.17 13.64 2.61
C SER A 170 4.03 14.14 4.04
N LEU A 171 2.82 14.55 4.40
CA LEU A 171 2.49 14.84 5.79
C LEU A 171 2.15 13.51 6.46
N ILE A 172 2.84 13.15 7.52
CA ILE A 172 2.60 11.95 8.31
C ILE A 172 2.10 12.30 9.70
N SER A 173 1.35 11.38 10.29
CA SER A 173 1.03 11.42 11.72
C SER A 173 2.24 10.99 12.54
N THR A 174 2.59 11.76 13.56
CA THR A 174 3.67 11.43 14.52
C THR A 174 3.25 11.81 15.94
N TYR A 175 3.98 11.33 16.95
CA TYR A 175 3.77 11.73 18.35
C TYR A 175 4.11 13.22 18.62
N LEU A 176 4.82 13.88 17.69
CA LEU A 176 5.09 15.32 17.70
C LEU A 176 4.01 16.12 16.95
N GLY A 177 2.87 15.49 16.66
CA GLY A 177 1.86 16.00 15.72
C GLY A 177 2.24 15.76 14.26
N PRO A 178 1.43 16.28 13.30
CA PRO A 178 1.72 16.12 11.89
C PRO A 178 3.08 16.70 11.51
N LYS A 179 3.86 15.94 10.73
CA LYS A 179 5.17 16.37 10.23
C LYS A 179 5.33 16.00 8.77
N TRP A 180 6.04 16.86 8.03
CA TRP A 180 6.38 16.61 6.64
C TRP A 180 7.62 15.74 6.57
N ILE A 181 7.58 14.72 5.74
CA ILE A 181 8.71 13.86 5.34
C ILE A 181 8.77 13.85 3.80
N ILE A 182 9.82 13.33 3.21
CA ILE A 182 9.74 12.84 1.83
C ILE A 182 9.67 11.31 1.88
N ARG A 183 8.67 10.78 1.17
CA ARG A 183 8.11 9.43 1.39
C ARG A 183 9.03 8.32 0.92
N TYR A 184 9.63 8.49 -0.25
CA TYR A 184 10.63 7.58 -0.75
C TYR A 184 11.94 7.92 -0.05
N PRO A 185 12.81 6.94 0.24
CA PRO A 185 14.13 7.20 0.82
C PRO A 185 14.71 8.39 0.09
N HIS A 186 14.86 9.49 0.85
CA HIS A 186 14.96 10.87 0.38
C HIS A 186 15.96 11.06 -0.75
N ILE A 187 16.92 10.16 -0.76
CA ILE A 187 18.03 10.07 -1.64
C ILE A 187 18.22 8.57 -1.87
N LYS A 188 18.08 8.12 -3.12
CA LYS A 188 18.67 6.84 -3.51
C LYS A 188 20.09 7.13 -3.92
N THR A 189 21.05 6.63 -3.17
CA THR A 189 22.44 6.66 -3.62
C THR A 189 22.63 5.58 -4.69
N ILE A 190 22.97 6.01 -5.90
CA ILE A 190 23.36 5.14 -6.99
C ILE A 190 24.88 5.22 -7.09
N ASN A 191 25.57 4.19 -6.57
CA ASN A 191 27.04 4.15 -6.46
C ASN A 191 27.75 3.72 -7.76
N ARG A 192 27.13 4.00 -8.90
CA ARG A 192 27.67 3.69 -10.23
C ARG A 192 27.17 4.72 -11.21
N TYR A 193 27.84 4.82 -12.35
CA TYR A 193 27.28 5.51 -13.49
C TYR A 193 25.92 4.89 -13.87
N PHE A 194 24.96 5.73 -14.23
CA PHE A 194 23.63 5.28 -14.60
C PHE A 194 23.03 6.13 -15.72
N CYS A 195 22.09 5.51 -16.41
CA CYS A 195 21.24 6.13 -17.40
C CYS A 195 19.87 6.41 -16.79
N ALA A 196 19.33 7.59 -17.06
CA ALA A 196 17.95 7.95 -16.79
C ALA A 196 17.17 8.14 -18.09
N TYR A 197 15.93 7.66 -18.09
CA TYR A 197 15.10 7.53 -19.28
C TYR A 197 13.83 8.37 -19.14
N VAL A 198 13.29 8.86 -20.26
CA VAL A 198 12.02 9.60 -20.26
C VAL A 198 10.84 8.71 -19.83
N ASN A 199 10.91 7.41 -20.15
CA ASN A 199 9.90 6.41 -19.81
C ASN A 199 10.54 5.26 -19.03
N PRO A 200 9.77 4.47 -18.25
CA PRO A 200 10.29 3.33 -17.48
C PRO A 200 10.55 2.11 -18.39
N ASN A 201 11.43 2.27 -19.37
CA ASN A 201 11.90 1.23 -20.27
C ASN A 201 13.34 1.47 -20.72
N TYR A 202 14.02 0.38 -21.09
CA TYR A 202 15.35 0.47 -21.70
C TYR A 202 15.22 0.97 -23.14
N SER A 203 15.86 2.09 -23.44
CA SER A 203 15.86 2.73 -24.76
C SER A 203 17.28 2.91 -25.31
N ASN A 204 17.36 3.20 -26.61
CA ASN A 204 18.60 3.56 -27.31
C ASN A 204 19.06 5.00 -27.04
N SER A 205 18.41 5.71 -26.12
CA SER A 205 18.82 7.03 -25.62
C SER A 205 18.48 7.17 -24.15
N CYS A 206 19.39 7.80 -23.40
CA CYS A 206 19.25 8.11 -21.97
C CYS A 206 20.03 9.40 -21.66
N ASN A 207 19.74 10.05 -20.54
CA ASN A 207 20.67 10.99 -19.91
C ASN A 207 21.61 10.22 -18.97
N THR A 208 22.91 10.47 -19.08
CA THR A 208 23.92 9.78 -18.25
C THR A 208 24.30 10.63 -17.05
N PHE A 209 24.52 9.95 -15.93
CA PHE A 209 24.80 10.59 -14.65
C PHE A 209 25.96 9.88 -13.96
N ASP A 210 26.83 10.67 -13.35
CA ASP A 210 27.84 10.19 -12.40
C ASP A 210 27.17 9.55 -11.17
N PRO A 211 27.88 8.65 -10.46
CA PRO A 211 27.44 8.12 -9.17
C PRO A 211 26.99 9.26 -8.25
N GLN A 212 25.72 9.26 -7.87
CA GLN A 212 25.17 10.33 -7.07
C GLN A 212 23.94 9.89 -6.29
N SER A 213 23.57 10.78 -5.39
CA SER A 213 22.39 10.73 -4.57
C SER A 213 21.23 11.38 -5.31
N VAL A 214 20.24 10.60 -5.74
CA VAL A 214 19.09 11.09 -6.52
C VAL A 214 17.82 11.13 -5.70
N ARG A 215 16.99 12.15 -5.93
CA ARG A 215 15.69 12.26 -5.28
C ARG A 215 14.69 11.35 -6.00
N VAL A 216 14.12 10.39 -5.28
CA VAL A 216 13.08 9.50 -5.82
C VAL A 216 11.71 10.17 -5.70
N LEU A 217 10.96 10.17 -6.80
CA LEU A 217 9.62 10.74 -6.94
C LEU A 217 8.53 9.66 -6.94
N LYS A 218 8.82 8.49 -7.52
CA LYS A 218 7.88 7.37 -7.67
C LYS A 218 8.63 6.04 -7.74
N ASP A 219 8.01 4.96 -7.27
CA ASP A 219 8.48 3.59 -7.47
C ASP A 219 7.35 2.77 -8.10
N ASN A 220 7.59 2.19 -9.28
CA ASN A 220 6.58 1.38 -9.98
C ASN A 220 6.56 -0.08 -9.52
N GLY A 221 7.40 -0.48 -8.57
CA GLY A 221 7.46 -1.84 -8.02
C GLY A 221 8.05 -2.90 -8.96
N ASN A 222 8.30 -2.57 -10.23
CA ASN A 222 8.91 -3.44 -11.23
C ASN A 222 10.42 -3.18 -11.43
N GLY A 223 11.06 -2.54 -10.46
CA GLY A 223 12.48 -2.15 -10.50
C GLY A 223 12.73 -0.74 -11.05
N TRP A 224 11.73 -0.11 -11.68
CA TRP A 224 11.84 1.28 -12.14
C TRP A 224 11.40 2.27 -11.07
N ILE A 225 12.26 3.25 -10.82
CA ILE A 225 11.94 4.40 -9.98
C ILE A 225 12.04 5.67 -10.81
N GLN A 226 11.10 6.59 -10.61
CA GLN A 226 11.19 7.93 -11.17
C GLN A 226 12.01 8.80 -10.23
N ILE A 227 12.94 9.56 -10.77
CA ILE A 227 13.84 10.46 -10.05
C ILE A 227 13.71 11.87 -10.59
N TYR A 228 14.03 12.85 -9.74
CA TYR A 228 14.18 14.23 -10.16
C TYR A 228 15.63 14.50 -10.54
N THR A 229 15.86 14.93 -11.78
CA THR A 229 17.16 15.36 -12.30
C THR A 229 17.07 16.80 -12.79
N TYR A 230 18.21 17.39 -13.18
CA TYR A 230 18.20 18.72 -13.81
C TYR A 230 17.47 18.73 -15.17
N ALA A 231 17.33 17.55 -15.80
CA ALA A 231 16.63 17.39 -17.08
C ALA A 231 15.12 17.16 -16.90
N GLY A 232 14.64 17.08 -15.66
CA GLY A 232 13.23 16.84 -15.31
C GLY A 232 13.02 15.51 -14.59
N ASN A 233 11.82 14.97 -14.71
CA ASN A 233 11.47 13.69 -14.09
C ASN A 233 11.86 12.55 -15.05
N GLU A 234 12.75 11.68 -14.61
CA GLU A 234 13.28 10.59 -15.42
C GLU A 234 13.22 9.26 -14.67
N TRP A 235 13.32 8.14 -15.37
CA TRP A 235 13.20 6.79 -14.83
C TRP A 235 14.55 6.09 -14.82
N VAL A 236 14.87 5.43 -13.72
CA VAL A 236 16.10 4.63 -13.55
C VAL A 236 15.75 3.26 -12.99
N ALA A 237 16.52 2.25 -13.38
CA ALA A 237 16.44 0.90 -12.85
C ALA A 237 17.71 0.56 -12.05
N PRO A 238 17.85 1.07 -10.80
CA PRO A 238 19.12 1.03 -10.08
C PRO A 238 19.61 -0.39 -9.82
N HIS A 239 18.68 -1.32 -9.61
CA HIS A 239 18.92 -2.75 -9.37
C HIS A 239 18.54 -3.64 -10.56
N GLY A 240 18.24 -3.02 -11.72
CA GLY A 240 17.72 -3.75 -12.86
C GLY A 240 16.20 -3.88 -12.90
N SER A 241 15.69 -4.31 -14.05
CA SER A 241 14.28 -4.55 -14.31
C SER A 241 14.12 -5.62 -15.40
N TYR A 242 12.92 -6.18 -15.51
CA TYR A 242 12.59 -7.13 -16.57
C TYR A 242 12.36 -6.40 -17.89
N LEU A 243 12.97 -6.92 -18.96
CA LEU A 243 12.81 -6.47 -20.33
C LEU A 243 12.19 -7.60 -21.16
N ASN A 244 11.07 -7.31 -21.83
CA ASN A 244 10.49 -8.21 -22.81
C ASN A 244 11.16 -8.02 -24.18
N ILE A 245 11.75 -9.07 -24.74
CA ILE A 245 12.37 -9.05 -26.06
C ILE A 245 11.53 -9.94 -27.00
N PRO A 246 10.70 -9.34 -27.89
CA PRO A 246 9.75 -10.09 -28.71
C PRO A 246 10.37 -10.74 -29.95
N THR A 247 11.64 -10.50 -30.21
CA THR A 247 12.38 -10.99 -31.38
C THR A 247 13.60 -11.79 -30.96
N LYS A 248 14.14 -12.61 -31.88
CA LYS A 248 15.40 -13.30 -31.64
C LYS A 248 16.52 -12.28 -31.43
N PHE A 249 17.38 -12.50 -30.45
CA PHE A 249 18.47 -11.61 -30.12
C PHE A 249 19.78 -12.37 -29.95
N THR A 250 20.89 -11.68 -30.22
CA THR A 250 22.25 -12.23 -30.08
C THR A 250 22.86 -11.74 -28.79
N ALA A 251 23.49 -12.65 -28.05
CA ALA A 251 24.22 -12.35 -26.84
C ALA A 251 25.74 -12.43 -27.07
N PHE A 252 26.47 -11.64 -26.31
CA PHE A 252 27.90 -11.40 -26.42
C PHE A 252 28.58 -11.55 -25.06
N ASP A 253 29.88 -11.84 -25.07
CA ASP A 253 30.74 -11.94 -23.86
C ASP A 253 31.02 -10.58 -23.23
N SER A 254 31.19 -9.55 -24.06
CA SER A 254 31.34 -8.15 -23.65
C SER A 254 30.61 -7.23 -24.62
N PRO A 255 30.41 -5.94 -24.25
CA PRO A 255 30.07 -4.93 -25.24
C PRO A 255 31.13 -4.95 -26.35
N GLN A 256 30.69 -5.05 -27.61
CA GLN A 256 31.56 -5.17 -28.80
C GLN A 256 32.44 -6.43 -28.88
N GLY A 257 32.20 -7.42 -28.02
CA GLY A 257 32.93 -8.69 -28.03
C GLY A 257 32.41 -9.71 -29.06
N MET A 258 32.74 -10.98 -28.85
CA MET A 258 32.33 -12.08 -29.71
C MET A 258 30.89 -12.51 -29.42
N SER A 259 30.15 -12.89 -30.46
CA SER A 259 28.82 -13.47 -30.27
C SER A 259 28.94 -14.86 -29.63
N ILE A 260 28.25 -15.08 -28.51
CA ILE A 260 28.21 -16.39 -27.83
C ILE A 260 27.04 -17.24 -28.34
N GLY A 261 25.97 -16.60 -28.81
CA GLY A 261 24.83 -17.33 -29.37
C GLY A 261 23.61 -16.45 -29.58
N SER A 262 22.59 -17.04 -30.20
CA SER A 262 21.28 -16.42 -30.40
C SER A 262 20.23 -17.09 -29.51
N PHE A 263 19.32 -16.27 -29.02
CA PHE A 263 18.25 -16.66 -28.11
C PHE A 263 16.89 -16.36 -28.76
N ASP A 264 15.92 -17.22 -28.51
CA ASP A 264 14.53 -16.99 -28.91
C ASP A 264 13.88 -15.87 -28.07
N PRO A 265 12.78 -15.26 -28.57
CA PRO A 265 12.05 -14.22 -27.85
C PRO A 265 11.72 -14.64 -26.41
N GLN A 266 12.02 -13.79 -25.45
CA GLN A 266 11.74 -14.06 -24.03
C GLN A 266 11.82 -12.78 -23.20
N THR A 267 11.31 -12.86 -21.97
CA THR A 267 11.55 -11.82 -20.96
C THR A 267 12.82 -12.14 -20.19
N VAL A 268 13.71 -11.16 -20.08
CA VAL A 268 15.01 -11.28 -19.41
C VAL A 268 15.14 -10.26 -18.30
N PHE A 269 15.89 -10.57 -17.24
CA PHE A 269 16.23 -9.61 -16.21
C PHE A 269 17.51 -8.87 -16.61
N VAL A 270 17.43 -7.55 -16.75
CA VAL A 270 18.59 -6.68 -17.03
C VAL A 270 19.23 -6.29 -15.71
N LYS A 271 20.50 -6.64 -15.51
CA LYS A 271 21.26 -6.33 -14.29
C LYS A 271 22.00 -5.01 -14.35
N GLU A 272 22.49 -4.66 -15.54
CA GLU A 272 23.41 -3.55 -15.74
C GLU A 272 23.28 -3.01 -17.16
N GLU A 273 23.58 -1.72 -17.31
CA GLU A 273 23.64 -1.03 -18.58
C GLU A 273 25.07 -0.54 -18.80
N SER A 274 25.61 -0.76 -19.99
CA SER A 274 26.89 -0.18 -20.36
C SER A 274 26.67 1.29 -20.70
N ILE A 275 27.37 2.17 -19.99
CA ILE A 275 27.45 3.60 -20.33
C ILE A 275 28.54 3.88 -21.36
N ASN A 276 29.52 3.00 -21.52
CA ASN A 276 30.58 3.11 -22.53
C ASN A 276 31.08 1.71 -22.94
N PRO A 277 30.70 1.22 -24.14
CA PRO A 277 29.85 1.85 -25.14
C PRO A 277 28.37 1.83 -24.73
N PHE A 278 27.64 2.91 -24.98
CA PHE A 278 26.20 2.95 -24.73
C PHE A 278 25.41 2.02 -25.68
N GLY A 279 24.20 1.63 -25.27
CA GLY A 279 23.31 0.76 -26.05
C GLY A 279 23.52 -0.74 -25.81
N TRP A 280 24.19 -1.12 -24.70
CA TRP A 280 24.35 -2.51 -24.30
C TRP A 280 23.76 -2.77 -22.92
N LEU A 281 23.06 -3.90 -22.80
CA LEU A 281 22.43 -4.37 -21.57
C LEU A 281 23.06 -5.70 -21.16
N LYS A 282 23.44 -5.81 -19.89
CA LYS A 282 23.85 -7.08 -19.30
C LYS A 282 22.62 -7.76 -18.72
N ILE A 283 22.29 -8.91 -19.27
CA ILE A 283 21.13 -9.71 -18.88
C ILE A 283 21.55 -10.95 -18.11
N GLN A 284 20.70 -11.38 -17.19
CA GLN A 284 20.83 -12.67 -16.53
C GLN A 284 20.27 -13.77 -17.43
N THR A 285 21.06 -14.81 -17.66
CA THR A 285 20.64 -16.02 -18.39
C THR A 285 20.97 -17.28 -17.58
N THR A 286 20.43 -18.43 -17.98
CA THR A 286 20.80 -19.74 -17.39
C THR A 286 22.27 -20.10 -17.60
N LEU A 287 22.93 -19.50 -18.60
CA LEU A 287 24.34 -19.67 -18.92
C LEU A 287 25.23 -18.59 -18.27
N GLY A 288 24.70 -17.89 -17.26
CA GLY A 288 25.33 -16.75 -16.60
C GLY A 288 25.05 -15.42 -17.31
N ASP A 289 25.68 -14.35 -16.83
CA ASP A 289 25.41 -13.01 -17.35
C ASP A 289 25.98 -12.84 -18.76
N LYS A 290 25.25 -12.15 -19.63
CA LYS A 290 25.61 -11.92 -21.04
C LYS A 290 25.22 -10.52 -21.48
N TRP A 291 25.92 -9.98 -22.47
CA TRP A 291 25.62 -8.67 -23.03
C TRP A 291 24.75 -8.79 -24.28
N ILE A 292 23.74 -7.94 -24.39
CA ILE A 292 22.92 -7.79 -25.58
C ILE A 292 22.93 -6.33 -26.01
N ARG A 293 22.68 -6.05 -27.29
CA ARG A 293 22.33 -4.69 -27.70
C ARG A 293 20.90 -4.40 -27.26
N VAL A 294 20.64 -3.14 -26.91
CA VAL A 294 19.27 -2.68 -26.67
C VAL A 294 18.43 -3.03 -27.91
N PRO A 295 17.34 -3.82 -27.75
CA PRO A 295 16.51 -4.22 -28.87
C PRO A 295 15.92 -2.99 -29.58
N LYS A 296 15.77 -3.09 -30.91
CA LYS A 296 15.02 -2.12 -31.70
C LYS A 296 13.54 -2.45 -31.70
#